data_AF-A0A0A9B1R6-F1
#
_entry.id   AF-A0A0A9B1R6-F1
#
_cell.length_a   1.000
_cell.length_b   1.000
_cell.length_c   1.000
_cell.angle_alpha   90.00
_cell.angle_beta   90.00
_cell.angle_gamma   90.00
#
_symmetry.space_group_name_H-M   'P 1'
#
loop_
_entity.id
_entity.type
_entity.pdbx_description
1 polymer ?
#
loop_
_entity_poly.entity_id
_entity_poly.type
_entity_poly.pdbx_seq_one_letter_code
_entity_poly.pdbx_strand_id
1 'polypeptide(L)'
;MPLSAVYASVSACDVLVGVHGADLTRFLFLRPGRAALAQIVPLGVSPIARGCFAESSARMGLHYEQYDVVGRESSLSRKYALDDVVVADPETAKRSRGWDFVARVYLGGQNVSLDLGRFGKTLARLHSRALLLQQQQKQPRR
;
A
#
# COMPACT_ATOMS: atom_id res chain seq x y z
N MET A 1 22.41 2.46 0.78
CA MET A 1 22.48 1.70 2.05
C MET A 1 22.74 0.23 1.72
N PRO A 2 23.63 -0.48 2.43
CA PRO A 2 23.87 -1.91 2.18
C PRO A 2 22.62 -2.77 2.39
N LEU A 3 22.48 -3.87 1.65
CA LEU A 3 21.31 -4.75 1.74
C LEU A 3 21.12 -5.35 3.14
N SER A 4 22.22 -5.68 3.82
CA SER A 4 22.22 -6.19 5.20
C SER A 4 21.58 -5.20 6.19
N ALA A 5 21.85 -3.90 6.03
CA ALA A 5 21.25 -2.86 6.87
C ALA A 5 19.75 -2.68 6.58
N VAL A 6 19.34 -2.80 5.31
CA VAL A 6 17.92 -2.80 4.92
C VAL A 6 17.20 -4.00 5.53
N TYR A 7 17.78 -5.19 5.40
CA TYR A 7 17.25 -6.42 5.98
C TYR A 7 17.10 -6.29 7.51
N ALA A 8 18.15 -5.86 8.22
CA ALA A 8 18.11 -5.70 9.67
C ALA A 8 16.99 -4.73 10.11
N SER A 9 16.81 -3.63 9.35
CA SER A 9 15.76 -2.64 9.64
C SER A 9 14.36 -3.20 9.40
N VAL A 10 14.11 -3.82 8.23
CA VAL A 10 12.77 -4.31 7.85
C VAL A 10 12.39 -5.56 8.64
N SER A 11 13.31 -6.49 8.86
CA SER A 11 13.04 -7.71 9.64
C SER A 11 12.75 -7.44 11.12
N ALA A 12 13.09 -6.26 11.64
CA ALA A 12 12.73 -5.82 12.97
C ALA A 12 11.28 -5.31 13.07
N CYS A 13 10.69 -4.85 11.96
CA CYS A 13 9.35 -4.27 11.92
C CYS A 13 8.24 -5.31 12.08
N ASP A 14 7.19 -4.93 12.81
CA ASP A 14 5.92 -5.68 12.85
C ASP A 14 4.96 -5.25 11.74
N VAL A 15 5.11 -4.01 11.25
CA VAL A 15 4.33 -3.46 10.14
C VAL A 15 5.27 -2.69 9.23
N LEU A 16 5.28 -2.99 7.94
CA LEU A 16 5.89 -2.15 6.91
C LEU A 16 4.78 -1.39 6.19
N VAL A 17 4.89 -0.07 6.14
CA VAL A 17 4.00 0.80 5.38
C VAL A 17 4.78 1.38 4.22
N GLY A 18 4.23 1.37 3.01
CA GLY A 18 4.84 2.09 1.91
C GLY A 18 3.88 2.37 0.76
N VAL A 19 4.28 3.32 -0.09
CA VAL A 19 3.52 3.69 -1.29
C VAL A 19 3.82 2.70 -2.41
N HIS A 20 2.80 2.30 -3.17
CA HIS A 20 2.99 1.51 -4.37
C HIS A 20 4.02 2.17 -5.31
N GLY A 21 4.98 1.40 -5.80
CA GLY A 21 6.09 1.91 -6.62
C GLY A 21 7.29 2.46 -5.85
N ALA A 22 7.20 2.65 -4.52
CA ALA A 22 8.31 3.15 -3.69
C ALA A 22 9.22 2.02 -3.16
N ASP A 23 9.56 1.06 -4.01
CA ASP A 23 10.41 -0.10 -3.69
C ASP A 23 9.87 -0.96 -2.51
N LEU A 24 8.56 -1.25 -2.59
CA LEU A 24 7.81 -2.00 -1.58
C LEU A 24 8.20 -3.49 -1.54
N THR A 25 8.92 -4.00 -2.54
CA THR A 25 9.44 -5.39 -2.62
C THR A 25 10.30 -5.78 -1.42
N ARG A 26 10.85 -4.80 -0.69
CA ARG A 26 11.53 -5.00 0.60
C ARG A 26 10.67 -5.68 1.66
N PHE A 27 9.35 -5.74 1.50
CA PHE A 27 8.47 -6.51 2.38
C PHE A 27 8.88 -7.99 2.50
N LEU A 28 9.61 -8.54 1.52
CA LEU A 28 10.17 -9.89 1.56
C LEU A 28 11.12 -10.13 2.75
N PHE A 29 11.63 -9.07 3.39
CA PHE A 29 12.44 -9.16 4.60
C PHE A 29 11.63 -9.17 5.90
N LEU A 30 10.32 -8.97 5.84
CA LEU A 30 9.45 -9.10 7.01
C LEU A 30 9.41 -10.55 7.50
N ARG A 31 9.21 -10.70 8.82
CA ARG A 31 9.09 -12.02 9.48
C ARG A 31 7.80 -12.72 9.02
N PRO A 32 7.87 -13.88 8.33
CA PRO A 32 6.70 -14.61 7.88
C PRO A 32 5.77 -14.98 9.05
N GLY A 33 4.45 -14.89 8.82
CA GLY A 33 3.42 -15.21 9.83
C GLY A 33 3.35 -14.26 11.03
N ARG A 34 4.19 -13.21 11.09
CA ARG A 34 4.34 -12.35 12.28
C ARG A 34 4.24 -10.86 12.02
N ALA A 35 4.15 -10.45 10.76
CA ALA A 35 4.15 -9.03 10.39
C ALA A 35 3.04 -8.71 9.39
N ALA A 36 2.85 -7.42 9.13
CA ALA A 36 1.90 -6.89 8.16
C ALA A 36 2.58 -6.01 7.12
N LEU A 37 2.05 -6.03 5.90
CA LEU A 37 2.34 -5.07 4.84
C LEU A 37 1.13 -4.17 4.64
N ALA A 38 1.33 -2.86 4.75
CA ALA A 38 0.35 -1.86 4.39
C ALA A 38 0.79 -1.11 3.14
N GLN A 39 0.01 -1.23 2.08
CA GLN A 39 0.29 -0.57 0.81
C GLN A 39 -0.62 0.62 0.62
N ILE A 40 -0.04 1.81 0.49
CA ILE A 40 -0.74 3.03 0.04
C ILE A 40 -0.78 3.01 -1.48
N VAL A 41 -1.98 3.01 -2.05
CA VAL A 41 -2.19 2.83 -3.49
C VAL A 41 -2.64 4.15 -4.12
N PRO A 42 -1.86 4.71 -5.05
CA PRO A 42 -2.25 5.90 -5.82
C PRO A 42 -3.58 5.71 -6.57
N LEU A 43 -4.17 6.82 -7.00
CA LEU A 43 -5.48 6.80 -7.65
C LEU A 43 -5.45 5.99 -8.96
N GLY A 44 -6.49 5.20 -9.22
CA GLY A 44 -6.66 4.49 -10.51
C GLY A 44 -5.80 3.24 -10.71
N VAL A 45 -4.99 2.82 -9.72
CA VAL A 45 -4.10 1.64 -9.84
C VAL A 45 -4.43 0.52 -8.85
N SER A 46 -5.58 0.59 -8.17
CA SER A 46 -6.00 -0.37 -7.12
C SER A 46 -5.88 -1.85 -7.52
N PRO A 47 -6.40 -2.31 -8.67
CA PRO A 47 -6.27 -3.71 -9.06
C PRO A 47 -4.82 -4.13 -9.35
N ILE A 48 -4.06 -3.25 -10.01
CA ILE A 48 -2.64 -3.49 -10.38
C ILE A 48 -1.82 -3.62 -9.10
N ALA A 49 -1.96 -2.67 -8.18
CA ALA A 49 -1.23 -2.64 -6.93
C ALA A 49 -1.54 -3.84 -6.02
N ARG A 50 -2.81 -4.27 -5.99
CA ARG A 50 -3.22 -5.47 -5.27
C ARG A 50 -2.54 -6.71 -5.83
N GLY A 51 -2.57 -6.87 -7.16
CA GLY A 51 -1.96 -8.01 -7.85
C GLY A 51 -0.45 -8.14 -7.59
N CYS A 52 0.26 -7.03 -7.36
CA CYS A 52 1.70 -7.07 -7.10
C CYS A 52 2.10 -7.66 -5.75
N PHE A 53 1.27 -7.51 -4.70
CA PHE A 53 1.73 -7.76 -3.32
C PHE A 53 0.79 -8.61 -2.47
N ALA A 54 -0.51 -8.67 -2.79
CA ALA A 54 -1.48 -9.35 -1.92
C ALA A 54 -1.22 -10.86 -1.83
N GLU A 55 -1.02 -11.53 -2.97
CA GLU A 55 -0.79 -12.97 -2.99
C GLU A 55 0.56 -13.34 -2.35
N SER A 56 1.64 -12.63 -2.69
CA SER A 56 2.95 -12.88 -2.09
C SER A 56 2.95 -12.65 -0.58
N SER A 57 2.26 -11.61 -0.11
CA SER A 57 2.08 -11.36 1.33
C SER A 57 1.33 -12.50 2.01
N ALA A 58 0.23 -12.96 1.41
CA ALA A 58 -0.56 -14.08 1.92
C ALA A 58 0.26 -15.38 1.99
N ARG A 59 1.07 -15.67 0.95
CA ARG A 59 1.97 -16.84 0.92
C ARG A 59 3.06 -16.79 1.99
N MET A 60 3.48 -15.59 2.39
CA MET A 60 4.38 -15.39 3.54
C MET A 60 3.64 -15.39 4.89
N GLY A 61 2.32 -15.55 4.92
CA GLY A 61 1.51 -15.45 6.13
C GLY A 61 1.46 -14.03 6.70
N LEU A 62 1.78 -13.01 5.91
CA LEU A 62 1.69 -11.62 6.32
C LEU A 62 0.25 -11.14 6.23
N HIS A 63 -0.15 -10.24 7.13
CA HIS A 63 -1.39 -9.48 6.95
C HIS A 63 -1.18 -8.42 5.86
N TYR A 64 -1.98 -8.47 4.80
CA TYR A 64 -1.94 -7.46 3.74
C TYR A 64 -3.09 -6.47 3.91
N GLU A 65 -2.75 -5.18 4.03
CA GLU A 65 -3.70 -4.08 4.08
C GLU A 65 -3.46 -3.16 2.88
N GLN A 66 -4.52 -2.80 2.18
CA GLN A 66 -4.48 -1.84 1.09
C GLN A 66 -5.22 -0.57 1.48
N TYR A 67 -4.55 0.57 1.33
CA TYR A 67 -5.13 1.89 1.50
C TYR A 67 -5.24 2.57 0.13
N ASP A 68 -6.43 2.52 -0.46
CA ASP A 68 -6.72 3.22 -1.71
C ASP A 68 -6.93 4.72 -1.43
N VAL A 69 -6.08 5.54 -2.04
CA VAL A 69 -6.19 7.00 -1.92
C VAL A 69 -7.39 7.49 -2.71
N VAL A 70 -8.04 8.53 -2.21
CA VAL A 70 -9.14 9.19 -2.94
C VAL A 70 -8.63 10.39 -3.74
N GLY A 71 -9.46 10.95 -4.62
CA GLY A 71 -9.08 12.07 -5.49
C GLY A 71 -8.41 13.24 -4.75
N ARG A 72 -8.92 13.60 -3.56
CA ARG A 72 -8.35 14.69 -2.72
C ARG A 72 -6.95 14.39 -2.17
N GLU A 73 -6.59 13.12 -2.06
CA GLU A 73 -5.25 12.70 -1.61
C GLU A 73 -4.26 12.55 -2.77
N SER A 74 -4.73 12.64 -4.03
CA SER A 74 -3.88 12.60 -5.21
C SER A 74 -3.55 14.00 -5.69
N SER A 75 -2.30 14.21 -6.11
CA SER A 75 -1.90 15.45 -6.79
C SER A 75 -2.62 15.69 -8.12
N LEU A 76 -3.32 14.69 -8.66
CA LEU A 76 -4.15 14.85 -9.85
C LEU A 76 -5.29 15.86 -9.63
N SER A 77 -5.80 15.99 -8.40
CA SER A 77 -6.79 17.02 -8.03
C SER A 77 -6.29 18.47 -8.17
N ARG A 78 -4.97 18.68 -8.36
CA ARG A 78 -4.39 19.98 -8.69
C ARG A 78 -4.33 20.26 -10.19
N LYS A 79 -4.48 19.22 -11.02
CA LYS A 79 -4.41 19.28 -12.49
C LYS A 79 -5.78 19.13 -13.14
N TYR A 80 -6.66 18.37 -12.50
CA TYR A 80 -8.00 18.06 -12.94
C TYR A 80 -8.97 18.44 -11.82
N ALA A 81 -10.15 18.92 -12.19
CA ALA A 81 -11.21 19.15 -11.21
C ALA A 81 -11.60 17.83 -10.52
N LEU A 82 -12.13 17.89 -9.29
CA LEU A 82 -12.44 16.68 -8.53
C LEU A 82 -13.56 15.83 -9.17
N ASP A 83 -14.40 16.46 -9.98
CA ASP A 83 -15.48 15.87 -10.77
C ASP A 83 -15.05 15.45 -12.19
N ASP A 84 -13.82 15.79 -12.61
CA ASP A 84 -13.25 15.30 -13.86
C ASP A 84 -13.13 13.78 -13.81
N VAL A 85 -13.46 13.10 -14.92
CA VAL A 85 -13.40 11.64 -15.04
C VAL A 85 -12.04 11.06 -14.63
N VAL A 86 -10.94 11.80 -14.82
CA VAL A 86 -9.59 11.36 -14.41
C VAL A 86 -9.47 11.21 -12.88
N VAL A 87 -10.27 11.96 -12.11
CA VAL A 87 -10.22 11.93 -10.64
C VAL A 87 -11.44 11.20 -10.06
N ALA A 88 -12.63 11.50 -10.57
CA ALA A 88 -13.90 10.98 -10.08
C ALA A 88 -14.14 9.51 -10.49
N ASP A 89 -13.74 9.14 -11.72
CA ASP A 89 -13.90 7.77 -12.22
C ASP A 89 -12.68 7.32 -13.06
N PRO A 90 -11.58 7.00 -12.37
CA PRO A 90 -10.36 6.55 -13.04
C PRO A 90 -10.56 5.31 -13.91
N GLU A 91 -11.50 4.42 -13.59
CA GLU A 91 -11.75 3.23 -14.39
C GLU A 91 -12.30 3.58 -15.77
N THR A 92 -13.26 4.51 -15.83
CA THR A 92 -13.78 5.03 -17.11
C THR A 92 -12.72 5.79 -17.90
N ALA A 93 -11.89 6.60 -17.23
CA ALA A 93 -10.78 7.29 -17.87
C ALA A 93 -9.75 6.33 -18.49
N LYS A 94 -9.43 5.22 -17.82
CA LYS A 94 -8.51 4.20 -18.32
C LYS A 94 -9.05 3.46 -19.55
N ARG A 95 -10.32 3.03 -19.51
CA ARG A 95 -10.95 2.29 -20.63
C ARG A 95 -11.00 3.10 -21.92
N SER A 96 -11.22 4.41 -21.81
CA SER A 96 -11.37 5.30 -22.97
C SER A 96 -10.05 5.76 -23.59
N ARG A 97 -8.94 5.75 -22.83
CA ARG A 97 -7.67 6.38 -23.25
C ARG A 97 -6.47 5.43 -23.38
N GLY A 98 -6.61 4.17 -23.01
CA GLY A 98 -5.58 3.14 -23.20
C GLY A 98 -4.38 3.23 -22.25
N TRP A 99 -3.41 2.34 -22.44
CA TRP A 99 -2.30 2.10 -21.51
C TRP A 99 -1.33 3.28 -21.37
N ASP A 100 -1.01 3.99 -22.46
CA ASP A 100 -0.09 5.13 -22.42
C ASP A 100 -0.60 6.25 -21.51
N PHE A 101 -1.92 6.46 -21.49
CA PHE A 101 -2.57 7.37 -20.57
C PHE A 101 -2.43 6.88 -19.11
N VAL A 102 -2.68 5.59 -18.86
CA VAL A 102 -2.55 5.00 -17.52
C VAL A 102 -1.13 5.15 -16.97
N ALA A 103 -0.12 4.81 -17.79
CA ALA A 103 1.28 4.88 -17.41
C ALA A 103 1.69 6.32 -17.06
N ARG A 104 1.30 7.28 -17.91
CA ARG A 104 1.67 8.68 -17.74
C ARG A 104 0.94 9.36 -16.58
N VAL A 105 -0.35 9.11 -16.43
CA VAL A 105 -1.20 9.84 -15.46
C VAL A 105 -1.22 9.15 -14.10
N TYR A 106 -1.51 7.85 -14.07
CA TYR A 106 -1.73 7.14 -12.81
C TYR A 106 -0.48 6.44 -12.26
N LEU A 107 0.40 5.90 -13.11
CA LEU A 107 1.61 5.22 -12.61
C LEU A 107 2.76 6.19 -12.32
N GLY A 108 3.02 7.15 -13.21
CA GLY A 108 4.14 8.10 -13.07
C GLY A 108 3.75 9.56 -12.81
N GLY A 109 2.46 9.91 -12.95
CA GLY A 109 2.01 11.31 -13.04
C GLY A 109 1.46 11.94 -11.76
N GLN A 110 1.48 11.19 -10.65
CA GLN A 110 0.83 11.57 -9.40
C GLN A 110 1.70 11.35 -8.17
N ASN A 111 1.50 12.20 -7.17
CA ASN A 111 1.99 12.06 -5.81
C ASN A 111 0.80 11.91 -4.86
N VAL A 112 1.05 11.35 -3.68
CA VAL A 112 0.04 11.16 -2.63
C VAL A 112 0.27 12.16 -1.49
N SER A 113 -0.81 12.70 -0.96
CA SER A 113 -0.86 13.49 0.27
C SER A 113 -1.99 12.91 1.13
N LEU A 114 -1.62 12.14 2.15
CA LEU A 114 -2.58 11.35 2.92
C LEU A 114 -3.49 12.21 3.79
N ASP A 115 -4.77 11.84 3.82
CA ASP A 115 -5.70 12.24 4.85
C ASP A 115 -5.38 11.46 6.13
N LEU A 116 -4.78 12.12 7.12
CA LEU A 116 -4.36 11.48 8.37
C LEU A 116 -5.55 10.99 9.21
N GLY A 117 -6.74 11.56 9.05
CA GLY A 117 -7.95 11.09 9.73
C GLY A 117 -8.43 9.75 9.17
N ARG A 118 -8.38 9.57 7.86
CA ARG A 118 -8.69 8.27 7.22
C ARG A 118 -7.56 7.26 7.39
N PHE A 119 -6.32 7.68 7.12
CA PHE A 119 -5.16 6.81 7.23
C PHE A 119 -4.90 6.36 8.67
N GLY A 120 -5.18 7.22 9.66
CA GLY A 120 -5.10 6.88 11.08
C GLY A 120 -5.98 5.69 11.48
N LYS A 121 -7.17 5.54 10.86
CA LYS A 121 -8.03 4.36 11.09
C LYS A 121 -7.36 3.07 10.58
N THR A 122 -6.63 3.15 9.47
CA THR A 122 -5.85 2.04 8.93
C THR A 122 -4.68 1.69 9.86
N LEU A 123 -3.95 2.70 10.34
CA LEU A 123 -2.89 2.50 11.33
C LEU A 123 -3.40 1.86 12.63
N ALA A 124 -4.57 2.27 13.12
CA ALA A 124 -5.17 1.68 14.31
C ALA A 124 -5.51 0.18 14.14
N ARG A 125 -6.03 -0.21 12.97
CA ARG A 125 -6.27 -1.63 12.64
C ARG A 125 -4.96 -2.42 12.59
N LEU A 126 -3.95 -1.89 11.92
CA LEU A 126 -2.63 -2.51 11.80
C LEU A 126 -1.94 -2.68 13.16
N HIS A 127 -2.01 -1.64 14.00
CA HIS A 127 -1.47 -1.69 15.36
C HIS A 127 -2.16 -2.76 16.21
N SER A 128 -3.50 -2.79 16.18
CA SER A 128 -4.28 -3.83 16.89
C SER A 128 -3.91 -5.23 16.42
N ARG A 129 -3.70 -5.41 15.11
CA ARG A 129 -3.26 -6.69 14.53
C ARG A 129 -1.85 -7.06 14.98
N ALA A 130 -0.92 -6.12 14.99
CA ALA A 130 0.45 -6.35 15.46
C ALA A 130 0.47 -6.83 16.91
N LEU A 131 -0.32 -6.19 17.79
CA LEU A 131 -0.45 -6.61 19.19
C LEU A 131 -0.98 -8.04 19.32
N LEU A 132 -1.98 -8.43 18.53
CA LEU A 132 -2.50 -9.81 18.53
C LEU A 132 -1.43 -10.82 18.10
N LEU A 133 -0.65 -10.51 17.06
CA LEU A 133 0.44 -11.38 16.60
C LEU A 133 1.57 -11.50 17.63
N GLN A 134 1.83 -10.45 18.41
CA GLN A 134 2.79 -10.48 19.51
C GLN A 134 2.29 -11.31 20.69
N GLN A 135 1.00 -11.26 21.02
CA GLN A 135 0.40 -12.09 22.08
C GLN A 135 0.45 -13.57 21.72
N GLN A 136 0.12 -13.93 20.48
CA GLN A 136 0.19 -15.31 19.99
C GLN A 136 1.61 -15.90 20.04
N GLN A 137 2.65 -15.07 20.00
CA GLN A 137 4.03 -15.51 20.17
C GLN A 137 4.38 -15.84 21.63
N LYS A 138 3.68 -15.26 22.60
CA LYS A 138 3.92 -15.48 24.03
C LYS A 138 3.23 -16.74 24.56
N GLN A 139 2.21 -17.24 23.87
CA GLN A 139 1.60 -18.55 24.18
C GLN A 139 2.46 -19.67 23.54
N PRO A 140 2.96 -20.65 24.31
CA PRO A 140 3.62 -21.81 23.73
C PRO A 140 2.61 -22.59 22.87
N ARG A 141 3.04 -23.01 21.67
CA ARG A 141 2.28 -23.98 20.87
C ARG A 141 2.19 -25.27 21.69
N ARG A 142 0.96 -25.63 22.09
CA ARG A 142 0.66 -26.94 22.68
C ARG A 142 0.90 -28.05 21.66
#